data_AF-A0A7S4UIU7-F1
#
_entry.id   AF-A0A7S4UIU7-F1
#
_cell.length_a   1.000
_cell.length_b   1.000
_cell.length_c   1.000
_cell.angle_alpha   90.00
_cell.angle_beta   90.00
_cell.angle_gamma   90.00
#
_symmetry.space_group_name_H-M   'P 1'
#
loop_
_entity.id
_entity.type
_entity.pdbx_description
1 polymer ?
#
loop_
_entity_poly.entity_id
_entity_poly.type
_entity_poly.pdbx_seq_one_letter_code
_entity_poly.pdbx_strand_id
1 'polypeptide(L)'
;MVNIFYLDDNLQVNCAYYADKHVVKMVIESCQLLSAICRVHGQSEEEAPYGIHSLKHPCALWAGASLSNWRWLRELTLELNKEYMFRYNKSEDHKSAAICKTLKEPEGLIDVGITERPQSMPDEYKVKNDPVQAYRNYYIGEKQYFCKWTKRDVPEWYKEGCKAWNLIHPDTPQTRQQHKDREERRKVERAEERKRIREEKKKEKEKEKEKIKAEKEKGKGKGKGK
;
A
#
# COMPACT_ATOMS: atom_id res chain seq x y z
N MET A 1 8.00 0.36 -2.20
CA MET A 1 6.87 -0.11 -1.36
C MET A 1 5.62 0.38 -2.05
N VAL A 2 4.74 -0.55 -2.42
CA VAL A 2 3.52 -0.27 -3.17
C VAL A 2 2.47 0.32 -2.23
N ASN A 3 1.76 1.36 -2.65
CA ASN A 3 0.61 1.89 -1.93
C ASN A 3 -0.54 2.16 -2.91
N ILE A 4 -1.75 2.46 -2.45
CA ILE A 4 -2.83 2.97 -3.29
C ILE A 4 -3.43 4.14 -2.52
N PHE A 5 -3.07 5.37 -2.89
CA PHE A 5 -3.47 6.54 -2.12
C PHE A 5 -4.93 6.91 -2.43
N TYR A 6 -5.72 7.04 -1.38
CA TYR A 6 -7.13 7.41 -1.45
C TYR A 6 -7.32 8.74 -0.73
N LEU A 7 -7.21 9.84 -1.47
CA LEU A 7 -7.19 11.22 -0.97
C LEU A 7 -8.53 11.94 -1.16
N ASP A 8 -9.43 11.35 -1.94
CA ASP A 8 -10.80 11.81 -2.19
C ASP A 8 -11.67 10.65 -2.69
N ASP A 9 -12.98 10.74 -2.47
CA ASP A 9 -13.95 9.76 -2.98
C ASP A 9 -14.22 9.94 -4.48
N ASN A 10 -14.11 11.17 -4.99
CA ASN A 10 -14.15 11.40 -6.42
C ASN A 10 -12.80 11.05 -7.06
N LEU A 11 -12.80 10.14 -8.03
CA LEU A 11 -11.56 9.60 -8.61
C LEU A 11 -10.70 10.67 -9.29
N GLN A 12 -11.32 11.59 -10.04
CA GLN A 12 -10.60 12.65 -10.73
C GLN A 12 -9.97 13.65 -9.74
N VAL A 13 -10.71 14.02 -8.69
CA VAL A 13 -10.21 14.86 -7.59
C VAL A 13 -9.08 14.15 -6.85
N ASN A 14 -9.25 12.86 -6.54
CA ASN A 14 -8.22 12.03 -5.94
C ASN A 14 -6.92 12.05 -6.75
N CYS A 15 -6.99 11.85 -8.07
CA CYS A 15 -5.84 11.94 -8.96
C CYS A 15 -5.19 13.34 -8.97
N ALA A 16 -6.01 14.40 -8.99
CA ALA A 16 -5.51 15.77 -8.91
C ALA A 16 -4.80 16.07 -7.57
N TYR A 17 -5.13 15.35 -6.50
CA TYR A 17 -4.45 15.49 -5.20
C TYR A 17 -3.13 14.73 -5.10
N TYR A 18 -2.78 13.85 -6.04
CA TYR A 18 -1.48 13.18 -6.00
C TYR A 18 -0.35 14.20 -6.16
N ALA A 19 0.70 14.08 -5.35
CA ALA A 19 1.92 14.84 -5.58
C ALA A 19 2.59 14.39 -6.88
N ASP A 20 3.30 15.29 -7.56
CA ASP A 20 3.92 15.08 -8.87
C ASP A 20 4.71 13.75 -8.95
N LYS A 21 5.57 13.48 -7.96
CA LYS A 21 6.33 12.22 -7.91
C LYS A 21 5.43 10.98 -7.83
N HIS A 22 4.31 11.07 -7.12
CA HIS A 22 3.35 9.98 -7.02
C HIS A 22 2.51 9.84 -8.29
N VAL A 23 2.18 10.91 -9.00
CA VAL A 23 1.48 10.81 -10.30
C VAL A 23 2.24 9.87 -11.24
N VAL A 24 3.56 10.02 -11.37
CA VAL A 24 4.38 9.14 -12.21
C VAL A 24 4.50 7.74 -11.60
N LYS A 25 4.93 7.68 -10.34
CA LYS A 25 5.29 6.42 -9.66
C LYS A 25 4.09 5.49 -9.52
N MET A 26 2.89 6.04 -9.30
CA MET A 26 1.72 5.23 -9.03
C MET A 26 1.13 4.60 -10.29
N VAL A 27 1.41 5.12 -11.48
CA VAL A 27 1.02 4.47 -12.73
C VAL A 27 1.74 3.13 -12.92
N ILE A 28 3.06 3.08 -12.66
CA ILE A 28 3.83 1.83 -12.77
C ILE A 28 3.50 0.85 -11.64
N GLU A 29 3.45 1.31 -10.39
CA GLU A 29 3.17 0.40 -9.26
C GLU A 29 1.75 -0.19 -9.33
N SER A 30 0.75 0.59 -9.76
CA SER A 30 -0.62 0.10 -9.93
C SER A 30 -0.74 -0.88 -11.10
N CYS A 31 -0.08 -0.60 -12.24
CA CYS A 31 -0.06 -1.53 -13.36
C CYS A 31 0.62 -2.86 -12.99
N GLN A 32 1.72 -2.82 -12.23
CA GLN A 32 2.37 -4.03 -11.70
C GLN A 32 1.43 -4.85 -10.81
N LEU A 33 0.64 -4.21 -9.95
CA LEU A 33 -0.38 -4.92 -9.17
C LEU A 33 -1.44 -5.55 -10.06
N LEU A 34 -2.00 -4.79 -11.01
CA LEU A 34 -3.03 -5.28 -11.94
C LEU A 34 -2.54 -6.52 -12.72
N SER A 35 -1.33 -6.44 -13.28
CA SER A 35 -0.70 -7.57 -13.97
C SER A 35 -0.43 -8.75 -13.03
N ALA A 36 0.00 -8.52 -11.80
CA ALA A 36 0.21 -9.61 -10.84
C ALA A 36 -1.10 -10.37 -10.56
N ILE A 37 -2.25 -9.67 -10.47
CA ILE A 37 -3.56 -10.33 -10.35
C ILE A 37 -3.89 -11.10 -11.62
N CYS A 38 -3.72 -10.51 -12.81
CA CYS A 38 -3.90 -11.19 -14.09
C CYS A 38 -3.11 -12.50 -14.19
N ARG A 39 -1.83 -12.49 -13.81
CA ARG A 39 -0.94 -13.66 -13.82
C ARG A 39 -1.39 -14.75 -12.84
N VAL A 40 -1.87 -14.37 -11.65
CA VAL A 40 -2.44 -15.32 -10.67
C VAL A 40 -3.70 -16.00 -11.22
N HIS A 41 -4.46 -15.30 -12.07
CA HIS A 41 -5.66 -15.80 -12.74
C HIS A 41 -5.39 -16.48 -14.10
N GLY A 42 -4.12 -16.82 -14.40
CA GLY A 42 -3.77 -17.68 -15.53
C GLY A 42 -3.41 -16.97 -16.82
N GLN A 43 -3.42 -15.64 -16.88
CA GLN A 43 -3.00 -14.89 -18.06
C GLN A 43 -1.49 -15.06 -18.34
N SER A 44 -1.10 -15.06 -19.61
CA SER A 44 0.29 -15.26 -20.03
C SER A 44 1.19 -14.03 -19.77
N GLU A 45 2.50 -14.14 -20.01
CA GLU A 45 3.42 -12.99 -19.89
C GLU A 45 3.19 -11.96 -20.98
N GLU A 46 2.76 -12.43 -22.16
CA GLU A 46 2.39 -11.58 -23.28
C GLU A 46 1.12 -10.77 -22.94
N GLU A 47 0.17 -11.36 -22.23
CA GLU A 47 -1.07 -10.71 -21.82
C GLU A 47 -0.89 -9.79 -20.59
N ALA A 48 -0.01 -10.16 -19.66
CA ALA A 48 0.29 -9.41 -18.44
C ALA A 48 1.82 -9.32 -18.21
N PRO A 49 2.50 -8.33 -18.85
CA PRO A 49 3.97 -8.29 -18.95
C PRO A 49 4.73 -8.07 -17.64
N TYR A 50 4.07 -7.52 -16.61
CA TYR A 50 4.73 -7.38 -15.31
C TYR A 50 4.67 -8.69 -14.53
N GLY A 51 5.83 -9.12 -14.05
CA GLY A 51 5.95 -10.30 -13.19
C GLY A 51 5.17 -10.17 -11.88
N ILE A 52 4.98 -11.31 -11.22
CA ILE A 52 4.28 -11.38 -9.94
C ILE A 52 5.14 -10.72 -8.86
N HIS A 53 4.65 -9.60 -8.31
CA HIS A 53 5.33 -8.87 -7.25
C HIS A 53 4.37 -8.57 -6.10
N SER A 54 4.87 -8.69 -4.86
CA SER A 54 4.19 -8.19 -3.65
C SER A 54 2.77 -8.73 -3.40
N LEU A 55 2.43 -9.97 -3.80
CA LEU A 55 1.08 -10.54 -3.60
C LEU A 55 0.57 -10.55 -2.15
N LYS A 56 1.48 -10.63 -1.17
CA LYS A 56 1.14 -10.60 0.25
C LYS A 56 0.93 -9.17 0.80
N HIS A 57 1.18 -8.15 -0.01
CA HIS A 57 1.01 -6.76 0.39
C HIS A 57 -0.48 -6.41 0.47
N PRO A 58 -0.94 -5.63 1.47
CA PRO A 58 -2.36 -5.28 1.62
C PRO A 58 -3.01 -4.71 0.35
N CYS A 59 -2.30 -3.86 -0.40
CA CYS A 59 -2.80 -3.34 -1.68
C CYS A 59 -2.98 -4.41 -2.77
N ALA A 60 -2.10 -5.42 -2.82
CA ALA A 60 -2.23 -6.52 -3.78
C ALA A 60 -3.40 -7.44 -3.39
N LEU A 61 -3.49 -7.76 -2.09
CA LEU A 61 -4.61 -8.51 -1.53
C LEU A 61 -5.94 -7.82 -1.82
N TRP A 62 -6.00 -6.50 -1.61
CA TRP A 62 -7.20 -5.71 -1.91
C TRP A 62 -7.54 -5.73 -3.41
N ALA A 63 -6.55 -5.49 -4.29
CA ALA A 63 -6.78 -5.51 -5.74
C ALA A 63 -7.29 -6.86 -6.25
N GLY A 64 -6.83 -7.97 -5.66
CA GLY A 64 -7.27 -9.33 -5.98
C GLY A 64 -8.46 -9.84 -5.17
N ALA A 65 -9.02 -9.05 -4.25
CA ALA A 65 -10.15 -9.48 -3.42
C ALA A 65 -11.50 -9.41 -4.15
N SER A 66 -11.60 -8.59 -5.20
CA SER A 66 -12.84 -8.36 -5.95
C SER A 66 -12.54 -7.81 -7.34
N LEU A 67 -13.31 -8.22 -8.34
CA LEU A 67 -13.21 -7.65 -9.69
C LEU A 67 -13.47 -6.13 -9.69
N SER A 68 -14.40 -5.65 -8.87
CA SER A 68 -14.63 -4.21 -8.67
C SER A 68 -13.39 -3.46 -8.18
N ASN A 69 -12.59 -4.06 -7.29
CA ASN A 69 -11.34 -3.44 -6.80
C ASN A 69 -10.30 -3.36 -7.92
N TRP A 70 -10.13 -4.44 -8.69
CA TRP A 70 -9.24 -4.47 -9.84
C TRP A 70 -9.64 -3.42 -10.88
N ARG A 71 -10.93 -3.33 -11.22
CA ARG A 71 -11.47 -2.33 -12.16
C ARG A 71 -11.22 -0.91 -11.68
N TRP A 72 -11.48 -0.62 -10.41
CA TRP A 72 -11.21 0.70 -9.84
C TRP A 72 -9.72 1.05 -9.89
N LEU A 73 -8.83 0.10 -9.60
CA LEU A 73 -7.38 0.33 -9.69
C LEU A 73 -6.92 0.57 -11.14
N ARG A 74 -7.52 -0.13 -12.11
CA ARG A 74 -7.30 0.13 -13.53
C ARG A 74 -7.75 1.53 -13.91
N GLU A 75 -8.94 1.95 -13.47
CA GLU A 75 -9.45 3.30 -13.72
C GLU A 75 -8.54 4.37 -13.09
N LEU A 76 -8.16 4.20 -11.82
CA LEU A 76 -7.18 5.06 -11.14
C LEU A 76 -5.89 5.17 -11.95
N THR A 77 -5.36 4.06 -12.45
CA THR A 77 -4.11 4.03 -13.23
C THR A 77 -4.21 4.86 -14.50
N LEU A 78 -5.36 4.77 -15.20
CA LEU A 78 -5.60 5.51 -16.43
C LEU A 78 -5.88 7.00 -16.18
N GLU A 79 -6.57 7.36 -15.10
CA GLU A 79 -6.77 8.75 -14.69
C GLU A 79 -5.47 9.39 -14.22
N LEU A 80 -4.63 8.68 -13.47
CA LEU A 80 -3.29 9.14 -13.11
C LEU A 80 -2.40 9.34 -14.34
N ASN A 81 -2.58 8.54 -15.39
CA ASN A 81 -1.88 8.76 -16.65
C ASN A 81 -2.32 10.06 -17.34
N LYS A 82 -3.62 10.41 -17.30
CA LYS A 82 -4.08 11.73 -17.79
C LYS A 82 -3.44 12.86 -16.99
N GLU A 83 -3.38 12.73 -15.67
CA GLU A 83 -2.72 13.72 -14.81
C GLU A 83 -1.21 13.81 -15.09
N TYR A 84 -0.55 12.67 -15.33
CA TYR A 84 0.85 12.61 -15.76
C TYR A 84 1.06 13.38 -17.06
N MET A 85 0.26 13.11 -18.08
CA MET A 85 0.36 13.78 -19.37
C MET A 85 0.15 15.29 -19.23
N PHE A 86 -0.88 15.69 -18.48
CA PHE A 86 -1.18 17.09 -18.20
C PHE A 86 -0.03 17.79 -17.45
N ARG A 87 0.42 17.26 -16.32
CA ARG A 87 1.45 17.91 -15.48
C ARG A 87 2.80 17.98 -16.17
N TYR A 88 3.19 16.92 -16.87
CA TYR A 88 4.51 16.78 -17.47
C TYR A 88 4.56 17.14 -18.97
N ASN A 89 3.50 17.73 -19.54
CA ASN A 89 3.39 18.07 -20.97
C ASN A 89 3.74 16.88 -21.88
N LYS A 90 3.18 15.70 -21.60
CA LYS A 90 3.41 14.52 -22.43
C LYS A 90 2.30 14.38 -23.45
N SER A 91 2.68 14.12 -24.69
CA SER A 91 1.78 13.78 -25.80
C SER A 91 1.46 12.30 -25.86
N GLU A 92 2.23 11.46 -25.18
CA GLU A 92 2.09 10.00 -25.17
C GLU A 92 1.88 9.48 -23.75
N ASP A 93 1.22 8.33 -23.66
CA ASP A 93 0.99 7.64 -22.40
C ASP A 93 2.31 7.26 -21.70
N HIS A 94 2.25 7.19 -20.38
CA HIS A 94 3.23 6.44 -19.62
C HIS A 94 3.27 4.99 -20.11
N LYS A 95 4.46 4.39 -20.25
CA LYS A 95 4.62 3.02 -20.76
C LYS A 95 3.73 2.00 -20.04
N SER A 96 3.67 2.08 -18.70
CA SER A 96 2.81 1.22 -17.90
C SER A 96 1.32 1.50 -18.08
N ALA A 97 0.92 2.74 -18.42
CA ALA A 97 -0.48 3.03 -18.74
C ALA A 97 -0.87 2.44 -20.11
N ALA A 98 0.04 2.48 -21.09
CA ALA A 98 -0.17 1.80 -22.37
C ALA A 98 -0.39 0.29 -22.17
N ILE A 99 0.41 -0.37 -21.33
CA ILE A 99 0.19 -1.77 -20.92
C ILE A 99 -1.14 -1.92 -20.17
N CYS A 100 -1.44 -1.03 -19.23
CA CYS A 100 -2.69 -1.08 -18.45
C CYS A 100 -3.95 -1.03 -19.34
N LYS A 101 -3.89 -0.33 -20.48
CA LYS A 101 -4.99 -0.28 -21.46
C LYS A 101 -5.23 -1.65 -22.11
N THR A 102 -4.17 -2.43 -22.34
CA THR A 102 -4.26 -3.74 -23.00
C THR A 102 -4.58 -4.90 -22.04
N LEU A 103 -4.45 -4.69 -20.72
CA LEU A 103 -4.81 -5.71 -19.74
C LEU A 103 -6.31 -6.07 -19.86
N LYS A 104 -6.57 -7.36 -20.04
CA LYS A 104 -7.90 -7.95 -19.90
C LYS A 104 -8.22 -8.16 -18.42
N GLU A 105 -9.51 -8.18 -18.10
CA GLU A 105 -9.96 -8.53 -16.77
C GLU A 105 -9.54 -9.97 -16.42
N PRO A 106 -9.10 -10.22 -15.17
CA PRO A 106 -8.71 -11.55 -14.73
C PRO A 106 -9.91 -12.49 -14.70
N GLU A 107 -9.87 -13.55 -15.50
CA GLU A 107 -10.93 -14.54 -15.58
C GLU A 107 -11.10 -15.27 -14.23
N GLY A 108 -12.36 -15.50 -13.84
CA GLY A 108 -12.68 -16.19 -12.58
C GLY A 108 -12.45 -15.37 -11.30
N LEU A 109 -12.01 -14.10 -11.39
CA LEU A 109 -12.00 -13.21 -10.23
C LEU A 109 -13.45 -12.85 -9.87
N ILE A 110 -13.88 -13.27 -8.66
CA ILE A 110 -15.24 -13.01 -8.17
C ILE A 110 -15.43 -11.51 -7.96
N ASP A 111 -16.58 -10.99 -8.36
CA ASP A 111 -16.98 -9.62 -8.05
C ASP A 111 -17.85 -9.60 -6.79
N VAL A 112 -17.32 -9.02 -5.72
CA VAL A 112 -18.05 -8.82 -4.45
C VAL A 112 -18.27 -7.33 -4.15
N GLY A 113 -18.11 -6.47 -5.16
CA GLY A 113 -18.14 -5.02 -5.01
C GLY A 113 -16.82 -4.46 -4.45
N ILE A 114 -16.78 -3.14 -4.22
CA ILE A 114 -15.61 -2.48 -3.63
C ILE A 114 -15.47 -2.90 -2.17
N THR A 115 -14.30 -3.45 -1.81
CA THR A 115 -14.00 -3.82 -0.42
C THR A 115 -13.22 -2.72 0.30
N GLU A 116 -13.11 -2.83 1.63
CA GLU A 116 -12.45 -1.85 2.49
C GLU A 116 -11.03 -1.50 1.99
N ARG A 117 -10.78 -0.19 1.82
CA ARG A 117 -9.50 0.31 1.30
C ARG A 117 -8.38 0.03 2.31
N PRO A 118 -7.29 -0.64 1.91
CA PRO A 118 -6.20 -0.93 2.83
C PRO A 118 -5.52 0.37 3.23
N GLN A 119 -5.23 0.54 4.52
CA GLN A 119 -4.43 1.66 5.02
C GLN A 119 -2.96 1.24 5.15
N SER A 120 -2.24 1.22 4.01
CA SER A 120 -0.84 0.75 3.92
C SER A 120 0.13 1.84 4.40
N MET A 121 0.04 2.18 5.68
CA MET A 121 0.76 3.28 6.34
C MET A 121 1.08 2.92 7.80
N PRO A 122 1.99 3.66 8.48
CA PRO A 122 2.19 3.55 9.93
C PRO A 122 0.89 3.76 10.73
N ASP A 123 0.78 3.09 11.88
CA ASP A 123 -0.45 3.09 12.69
C ASP A 123 -0.86 4.49 13.19
N GLU A 124 0.11 5.36 13.44
CA GLU A 124 -0.13 6.76 13.85
C GLU A 124 -0.93 7.60 12.84
N TYR A 125 -0.99 7.17 11.57
CA TYR A 125 -1.76 7.87 10.53
C TYR A 125 -3.11 7.21 10.25
N LYS A 126 -3.34 5.98 10.72
CA LYS A 126 -4.56 5.24 10.42
C LYS A 126 -5.76 5.88 11.10
N VAL A 127 -6.88 5.90 10.40
CA VAL A 127 -8.16 6.41 10.92
C VAL A 127 -9.23 5.36 10.64
N LYS A 128 -9.84 4.84 11.71
CA LYS A 128 -10.86 3.79 11.59
C LYS A 128 -12.05 4.32 10.78
N ASN A 129 -12.49 3.54 9.79
CA ASN A 129 -13.61 3.86 8.89
C ASN A 129 -13.44 5.12 8.03
N ASP A 130 -12.25 5.73 7.99
CA ASP A 130 -11.98 6.92 7.19
C ASP A 130 -10.62 6.81 6.49
N PRO A 131 -10.54 6.04 5.38
CA PRO A 131 -9.31 5.91 4.62
C PRO A 131 -8.85 7.24 4.01
N VAL A 132 -9.78 8.16 3.68
CA VAL A 132 -9.43 9.48 3.10
C VAL A 132 -8.61 10.28 4.09
N GLN A 133 -9.11 10.45 5.32
CA GLN A 133 -8.38 11.16 6.35
C GLN A 133 -7.05 10.48 6.68
N ALA A 134 -7.03 9.14 6.73
CA ALA A 134 -5.80 8.39 6.98
C ALA A 134 -4.71 8.67 5.93
N TYR A 135 -5.06 8.64 4.65
CA TYR A 135 -4.11 8.94 3.57
C TYR A 135 -3.71 10.41 3.51
N ARG A 136 -4.60 11.35 3.83
CA ARG A 136 -4.27 12.78 3.96
C ARG A 136 -3.26 13.01 5.09
N ASN A 137 -3.50 12.42 6.26
CA ASN A 137 -2.56 12.43 7.39
C ASN A 137 -1.19 11.87 6.98
N TYR A 138 -1.18 10.74 6.27
CA TYR A 138 0.05 10.13 5.77
C TYR A 138 0.78 11.01 4.76
N TYR A 139 0.06 11.72 3.88
CA TYR A 139 0.65 12.70 2.96
C TYR A 139 1.34 13.85 3.70
N ILE A 140 0.65 14.45 4.67
CA ILE A 140 1.15 15.56 5.48
C ILE A 140 2.37 15.12 6.30
N GLY A 141 2.26 14.00 7.01
CA GLY A 141 3.29 13.52 7.92
C GLY A 141 4.55 13.02 7.24
N GLU A 142 4.38 12.26 6.14
CA GLU A 142 5.45 11.43 5.57
C GLU A 142 5.87 11.82 4.17
N LYS A 143 5.00 12.49 3.41
CA LYS A 143 5.25 12.78 2.00
C LYS A 143 5.62 14.24 1.76
N GLN A 144 5.49 15.07 2.80
CA GLN A 144 5.73 16.51 2.72
C GLN A 144 7.04 16.93 2.07
N TYR A 145 8.13 16.19 2.31
CA TYR A 145 9.47 16.57 1.87
C TYR A 145 9.63 16.58 0.35
N PHE A 146 8.71 16.00 -0.41
CA PHE A 146 8.72 16.04 -1.88
C PHE A 146 7.39 16.43 -2.51
N CYS A 147 6.39 16.78 -1.70
CA CYS A 147 5.06 17.15 -2.17
C CYS A 147 5.14 18.42 -3.02
N LYS A 148 4.81 18.26 -4.30
CA LYS A 148 4.69 19.33 -5.31
C LYS A 148 3.46 19.01 -6.17
N TRP A 149 2.76 20.04 -6.63
CA TRP A 149 1.55 19.93 -7.46
C TRP A 149 1.69 20.84 -8.68
N THR A 150 2.58 20.49 -9.62
CA THR A 150 2.82 21.33 -10.80
C THR A 150 1.55 21.42 -11.66
N LYS A 151 1.17 22.63 -12.08
CA LYS A 151 -0.08 22.95 -12.82
C LYS A 151 -1.40 22.63 -12.09
N ARG A 152 -1.34 22.42 -10.78
CA ARG A 152 -2.51 22.29 -9.92
C ARG A 152 -2.30 23.17 -8.70
N ASP A 153 -3.40 23.56 -8.06
CA ASP A 153 -3.31 24.20 -6.77
C ASP A 153 -2.91 23.18 -5.70
N VAL A 154 -2.17 23.64 -4.69
CA VAL A 154 -1.90 22.82 -3.51
C VAL A 154 -3.24 22.57 -2.79
N PRO A 155 -3.60 21.30 -2.51
CA PRO A 155 -4.89 20.99 -1.88
C PRO A 155 -5.08 21.72 -0.55
N GLU A 156 -6.28 22.22 -0.27
CA GLU A 156 -6.55 22.99 0.95
C GLU A 156 -6.30 22.16 2.21
N TRP A 157 -6.81 20.92 2.24
CA TRP A 157 -6.58 19.98 3.35
C TRP A 157 -5.09 19.77 3.66
N TYR A 158 -4.23 19.88 2.64
CA TYR A 158 -2.79 19.71 2.80
C TYR A 158 -2.15 20.97 3.39
N LYS A 159 -2.55 22.16 2.93
CA LYS A 159 -2.09 23.45 3.50
C LYS A 159 -2.51 23.58 4.96
N GLU A 160 -3.79 23.33 5.25
CA GLU A 160 -4.36 23.38 6.60
C GLU A 160 -3.67 22.36 7.51
N GLY A 161 -3.50 21.12 7.05
CA GLY A 161 -2.83 20.07 7.80
C GLY A 161 -1.36 20.40 8.10
N CYS A 162 -0.61 20.92 7.12
CA CYS A 162 0.74 21.40 7.34
C CYS A 162 0.79 22.51 8.40
N LYS A 163 -0.11 23.50 8.31
CA LYS A 163 -0.21 24.59 9.29
C LYS A 163 -0.54 24.07 10.68
N ALA A 164 -1.53 23.17 10.79
CA ALA A 164 -1.96 22.58 12.05
C ALA A 164 -0.84 21.79 12.74
N TRP A 165 0.03 21.15 11.97
CA TRP A 165 1.16 20.35 12.49
C TRP A 165 2.47 21.15 12.58
N ASN A 166 2.41 22.47 12.38
CA ASN A 166 3.55 23.38 12.36
C ASN A 166 4.68 22.90 11.43
N LEU A 167 4.30 22.41 10.25
CA LEU A 167 5.20 21.92 9.20
C LEU A 167 5.50 23.03 8.18
N ILE A 168 6.76 23.13 7.77
CA ILE A 168 7.23 24.12 6.80
C ILE A 168 7.12 23.53 5.37
N HIS A 169 6.46 24.27 4.46
CA HIS A 169 6.17 23.86 3.07
C HIS A 169 7.14 24.49 2.02
N PRO A 170 7.59 23.80 0.95
CA PRO A 170 8.08 22.43 0.86
C PRO A 170 9.59 22.37 0.50
N ASP A 171 10.21 21.21 0.76
CA ASP A 171 11.51 20.77 0.23
C ASP A 171 12.76 21.59 0.65
N THR A 172 12.90 21.85 1.95
CA THR A 172 14.14 22.38 2.53
C THR A 172 15.09 21.25 2.97
N PRO A 173 16.41 21.49 3.04
CA PRO A 173 17.36 20.52 3.62
C PRO A 173 16.93 20.02 5.01
N GLN A 174 16.33 20.88 5.84
CA GLN A 174 15.83 20.54 7.17
C GLN A 174 14.67 19.53 7.10
N THR A 175 13.67 19.76 6.24
CA THR A 175 12.53 18.82 6.09
C THR A 175 12.97 17.45 5.55
N ARG A 176 13.97 17.40 4.66
CA ARG A 176 14.57 16.14 4.19
C ARG A 176 15.28 15.41 5.32
N GLN A 177 16.03 16.11 6.16
CA GLN A 177 16.73 15.51 7.30
C GLN A 177 15.73 14.97 8.33
N GLN A 178 14.70 15.75 8.68
CA GLN A 178 13.64 15.29 9.59
C GLN A 178 12.94 14.03 9.08
N HIS A 179 12.68 13.91 7.78
CA HIS A 179 12.14 12.68 7.18
C HIS A 179 13.13 11.51 7.33
N LYS A 180 14.41 11.69 7.02
CA LYS A 180 15.44 10.65 7.21
C LYS A 180 15.51 10.19 8.67
N ASP A 181 15.49 11.12 9.61
CA ASP A 181 15.55 10.79 11.04
C ASP A 181 14.32 10.01 11.50
N ARG A 182 13.11 10.37 11.00
CA ARG A 182 11.88 9.61 11.24
C ARG A 182 11.96 8.20 10.64
N GLU A 183 12.46 8.05 9.42
CA GLU A 183 12.65 6.74 8.79
C GLU A 183 13.62 5.85 9.57
N GLU A 184 14.75 6.38 10.02
CA GLU A 184 15.73 5.62 10.82
C GLU A 184 15.15 5.19 12.17
N ARG A 185 14.47 6.08 12.90
CA ARG A 185 13.79 5.71 14.15
C ARG A 185 12.82 4.54 13.95
N ARG A 186 12.02 4.59 12.89
CA ARG A 186 11.07 3.49 12.59
C ARG A 186 11.74 2.21 12.13
N LYS A 187 12.89 2.27 11.45
CA LYS A 187 13.65 1.05 11.12
C LYS A 187 14.09 0.36 12.41
N VAL A 188 14.52 1.13 13.41
CA VAL A 188 14.88 0.62 14.74
C VAL A 188 13.64 0.03 15.43
N GLU A 189 12.55 0.79 15.55
CA GLU A 189 11.30 0.32 16.19
C GLU A 189 10.75 -0.95 15.54
N ARG A 190 10.74 -1.03 14.19
CA ARG A 190 10.31 -2.24 13.46
C ARG A 190 11.24 -3.42 13.69
N ALA A 191 12.55 -3.19 13.84
CA ALA A 191 13.50 -4.25 14.14
C ALA A 191 13.30 -4.77 15.56
N GLU A 192 13.07 -3.88 16.52
CA GLU A 192 12.74 -4.23 17.90
C GLU A 192 11.42 -5.00 18.00
N GLU A 193 10.37 -4.56 17.31
CA GLU A 193 9.09 -5.24 17.29
C GLU A 193 9.19 -6.64 16.68
N ARG A 194 9.91 -6.78 15.56
CA ARG A 194 10.20 -8.09 14.96
C ARG A 194 10.95 -9.01 15.93
N LYS A 195 11.87 -8.46 16.71
CA LYS A 195 12.59 -9.21 17.74
C LYS A 195 11.63 -9.68 18.85
N ARG A 196 10.77 -8.80 19.36
CA ARG A 196 9.74 -9.13 20.36
C ARG A 196 8.82 -10.25 19.87
N ILE A 197 8.22 -10.11 18.70
CA ILE A 197 7.34 -11.12 18.09
C ILE A 197 8.07 -12.47 17.93
N ARG A 198 9.35 -12.46 17.55
CA ARG A 198 10.14 -13.69 17.39
C ARG A 198 10.39 -14.37 18.74
N GLU A 199 10.67 -13.60 19.79
CA GLU A 199 10.86 -14.11 21.15
C GLU A 199 9.56 -14.68 21.73
N GLU A 200 8.42 -14.01 21.51
CA GLU A 200 7.10 -14.51 21.92
C GLU A 200 6.75 -15.83 21.24
N LYS A 201 6.91 -15.92 19.91
CA LYS A 201 6.70 -17.17 19.15
C LYS A 201 7.63 -18.29 19.61
N LYS A 202 8.85 -17.97 20.05
CA LYS A 202 9.78 -18.96 20.61
C LYS A 202 9.26 -19.49 21.95
N LYS A 203 8.84 -18.59 22.86
CA LYS A 203 8.26 -18.95 24.16
C LYS A 203 6.98 -19.78 24.01
N GLU A 204 6.12 -19.44 23.05
CA GLU A 204 4.90 -20.18 22.77
C GLU A 204 5.20 -21.61 22.30
N LYS A 205 6.14 -21.77 21.37
CA LYS A 205 6.61 -23.09 20.93
C LYS A 205 7.27 -23.92 22.03
N GLU A 206 8.00 -23.29 22.95
CA GLU A 206 8.59 -23.96 24.11
C GLU A 206 7.51 -24.47 25.07
N LYS A 207 6.53 -23.62 25.40
CA LYS A 207 5.36 -24.02 26.21
C LYS A 207 4.57 -25.16 25.58
N GLU A 208 4.36 -25.13 24.26
CA GLU A 208 3.67 -26.19 23.53
C GLU A 208 4.45 -27.51 23.60
N LYS A 209 5.77 -27.47 23.42
CA LYS A 209 6.64 -28.66 23.57
C LYS A 209 6.61 -29.23 24.97
N GLU A 210 6.66 -28.39 26.00
CA GLU A 210 6.57 -28.83 27.41
C GLU A 210 5.21 -29.48 27.70
N LYS A 211 4.12 -28.90 27.20
CA LYS A 211 2.78 -29.46 27.36
C LYS A 211 2.66 -30.84 26.70
N ILE A 212 3.16 -30.99 25.48
CA ILE A 212 3.21 -32.29 24.77
C ILE A 212 4.06 -33.31 25.54
N LYS A 213 5.19 -32.89 26.12
CA LYS A 213 6.05 -33.78 26.91
C LYS A 213 5.35 -34.24 28.20
N ALA A 214 4.70 -33.34 28.93
CA ALA A 214 3.95 -33.66 30.13
C ALA A 214 2.76 -34.60 29.88
N GLU A 215 2.06 -34.44 28.75
CA GLU A 215 0.98 -35.33 28.32
C GLU A 215 1.49 -36.75 27.99
N LYS A 216 2.66 -36.85 27.33
CA LYS A 216 3.31 -38.15 27.04
C LYS A 216 3.78 -38.87 28.31
N GLU A 217 4.26 -38.14 29.32
CA GLU A 217 4.68 -38.71 30.61
C GLU A 217 3.48 -39.21 31.43
N LYS A 218 2.36 -38.46 31.44
CA LYS A 218 1.10 -38.90 32.06
C LYS A 218 0.48 -40.13 31.38
N GLY A 219 0.66 -40.29 30.07
CA GLY A 219 0.22 -41.47 29.32
C GLY A 219 0.99 -42.75 29.64
N LYS A 220 2.27 -42.66 30.02
CA LYS A 220 3.11 -43.82 30.37
C LYS A 220 2.85 -44.39 31.78
N GLY A 221 2.20 -43.63 32.67
CA GLY A 221 1.88 -44.06 34.04
C GLY A 221 0.67 -45.01 34.17
N LYS A 222 -0.18 -45.12 33.14
CA LYS A 222 -1.38 -45.99 33.16
C LYS A 222 -1.15 -47.42 32.63
N GLY A 223 0.10 -47.79 32.30
CA GLY A 223 0.44 -49.08 31.69
C GLY A 223 1.15 -50.12 32.58
N LYS A 224 1.38 -49.84 33.87
CA LYS A 224 1.98 -50.80 34.82
C LYS A 224 1.00 -51.05 35.97
N GLY A 225 0.05 -51.94 35.72
CA GLY A 225 -0.99 -52.30 36.68
C GLY A 225 -1.87 -53.43 36.12
N LYS A 226 -1.25 -54.57 35.82
CA LYS A 226 -1.88 -55.87 35.68
C LYS A 226 -0.88 -56.92 36.11
#